data_AF-A0A5C3L1B4-F1
#
_entry.id   AF-A0A5C3L1B4-F1
#
_cell.length_a   1.000
_cell.length_b   1.000
_cell.length_c   1.000
_cell.angle_alpha   90.00
_cell.angle_beta   90.00
_cell.angle_gamma   90.00
#
_symmetry.space_group_name_H-M   'P 1'
#
loop_
_entity.id
_entity.type
_entity.pdbx_description
1 polymer ?
#
loop_
_entity_poly.entity_id
_entity_poly.type
_entity_poly.pdbx_seq_one_letter_code
_entity_poly.pdbx_strand_id
1 'polypeptide(L)'
;VYYHILHRDQTFAGGYLSDAQVHAAINELNGGFSTSGFSFRLDGIRRWNNATWFERVDGASENAEMKRRTRIGGATTLNVWTSGMTRANGYATFPTNYAANPTNDGVVVKWDVIPGNNNPRRSGKTITHEAGHWAGLYHTFQGGCTGSGDSVADTPAQGTPTDSTAGCGPRDTCPNLPGQDPVFNIMDYSSDECRNHFTQGQIDRMWDLVSAYRL
;
A
#
# COMPACT_ATOMS: atom_id res chain seq x y z
N VAL A 1 12.91 1.95 -6.59
CA VAL A 1 12.26 2.23 -5.29
C VAL A 1 13.24 2.93 -4.39
N TYR A 2 12.88 4.08 -3.82
CA TYR A 2 13.61 4.68 -2.70
C TYR A 2 12.82 4.47 -1.41
N TYR A 3 13.47 3.87 -0.42
CA TYR A 3 12.86 3.56 0.88
C TYR A 3 13.35 4.55 1.93
N HIS A 4 12.44 5.26 2.57
CA HIS A 4 12.71 6.33 3.51
C HIS A 4 12.18 5.95 4.90
N ILE A 5 13.07 5.77 5.85
CA ILE A 5 12.74 5.40 7.22
C ILE A 5 12.73 6.66 8.06
N LEU A 6 11.54 7.11 8.47
CA LEU A 6 11.39 8.15 9.48
C LEU A 6 11.51 7.49 10.85
N HIS A 7 12.33 8.05 11.73
CA HIS A 7 12.51 7.50 13.09
C HIS A 7 12.85 8.60 14.09
N ARG A 8 12.52 8.40 15.37
CA ARG A 8 12.85 9.30 16.48
C ARG A 8 14.11 8.88 17.25
N ASP A 9 14.46 7.61 17.18
CA ASP A 9 15.65 7.02 17.78
C ASP A 9 16.07 5.77 16.98
N GLN A 10 17.14 5.06 17.38
CA GLN A 10 17.66 3.88 16.67
C GLN A 10 17.09 2.55 17.19
N THR A 11 15.84 2.55 17.66
CA THR A 11 15.13 1.34 18.05
C THR A 11 13.96 1.05 17.11
N PHE A 12 13.52 -0.20 17.05
CA PHE A 12 12.31 -0.56 16.29
C PHE A 12 11.07 0.20 16.81
N ALA A 13 10.94 0.36 18.12
CA ALA A 13 9.87 1.16 18.75
C ALA A 13 9.94 2.66 18.40
N GLY A 14 11.12 3.16 18.05
CA GLY A 14 11.35 4.51 17.55
C GLY A 14 11.23 4.66 16.03
N GLY A 15 10.83 3.61 15.29
CA GLY A 15 10.67 3.65 13.83
C GLY A 15 11.88 3.20 13.04
N TYR A 16 12.99 2.84 13.69
CA TYR A 16 14.21 2.44 12.99
C TYR A 16 14.09 1.02 12.44
N LEU A 17 14.23 0.87 11.13
CA LEU A 17 14.22 -0.41 10.43
C LEU A 17 15.63 -0.79 9.97
N SER A 18 15.98 -2.07 10.14
CA SER A 18 17.21 -2.63 9.58
C SER A 18 17.14 -2.78 8.05
N ASP A 19 18.28 -2.85 7.38
CA ASP A 19 18.31 -3.11 5.93
C ASP A 19 17.65 -4.44 5.58
N ALA A 20 17.79 -5.46 6.44
CA ALA A 20 17.14 -6.76 6.27
C ALA A 20 15.60 -6.66 6.26
N GLN A 21 15.03 -5.84 7.14
CA GLN A 21 13.58 -5.58 7.16
C GLN A 21 13.12 -4.83 5.91
N VAL A 22 13.91 -3.87 5.42
CA VAL A 22 13.60 -3.16 4.17
C VAL A 22 13.66 -4.12 2.99
N HIS A 23 14.69 -4.95 2.89
CA HIS A 23 14.78 -5.98 1.84
C HIS A 23 13.62 -6.97 1.90
N ALA A 24 13.22 -7.41 3.10
CA ALA A 24 12.05 -8.26 3.27
C ALA A 24 10.77 -7.54 2.79
N ALA A 25 10.58 -6.26 3.11
CA ALA A 25 9.42 -5.48 2.64
C ALA A 25 9.39 -5.36 1.09
N ILE A 26 10.55 -5.19 0.45
CA ILE A 26 10.67 -5.17 -1.02
C ILE A 26 10.42 -6.57 -1.62
N ASN A 27 10.80 -7.64 -0.92
CA ASN A 27 10.49 -9.00 -1.35
C ASN A 27 8.98 -9.29 -1.24
N GLU A 28 8.32 -8.87 -0.17
CA GLU A 28 6.85 -8.95 -0.04
C GLU A 28 6.14 -8.16 -1.15
N LEU A 29 6.62 -6.96 -1.46
CA LEU A 29 6.11 -6.14 -2.56
C LEU A 29 6.24 -6.88 -3.90
N ASN A 30 7.42 -7.37 -4.26
CA ASN A 30 7.63 -8.11 -5.51
C ASN A 30 6.86 -9.43 -5.54
N GLY A 31 6.72 -10.12 -4.40
CA GLY A 31 5.94 -11.36 -4.28
C GLY A 31 4.47 -11.13 -4.62
N GLY A 32 3.87 -10.09 -4.06
CA GLY A 32 2.47 -9.74 -4.34
C GLY A 32 2.21 -9.29 -5.79
N PHE A 33 3.20 -8.71 -6.45
CA PHE A 33 3.12 -8.30 -7.85
C PHE A 33 3.66 -9.34 -8.84
N SER A 34 4.07 -10.53 -8.38
CA SER A 34 4.81 -11.51 -9.19
C SER A 34 4.09 -11.96 -10.48
N THR A 35 2.76 -11.96 -10.50
CA THR A 35 1.95 -12.34 -11.67
C THR A 35 1.57 -11.15 -12.56
N SER A 36 1.88 -9.92 -12.14
CA SER A 36 1.42 -8.70 -12.80
C SER A 36 2.36 -8.19 -13.90
N GLY A 37 3.60 -8.67 -13.96
CA GLY A 37 4.64 -8.12 -14.82
C GLY A 37 5.32 -6.84 -14.29
N PHE A 38 4.82 -6.25 -13.19
CA PHE A 38 5.51 -5.18 -12.48
C PHE A 38 6.68 -5.75 -11.67
N SER A 39 7.78 -4.99 -11.59
CA SER A 39 8.91 -5.31 -10.72
C SER A 39 9.45 -4.07 -10.04
N PHE A 40 9.89 -4.24 -8.80
CA PHE A 40 10.34 -3.17 -7.92
C PHE A 40 11.78 -3.42 -7.49
N ARG A 41 12.71 -2.67 -8.09
CA ARG A 41 14.13 -2.68 -7.68
C ARG A 41 14.38 -1.66 -6.58
N LEU A 42 15.05 -2.06 -5.50
CA LEU A 42 15.49 -1.12 -4.46
C LEU A 42 16.71 -0.33 -4.94
N ASP A 43 16.58 0.99 -5.02
CA ASP A 43 17.62 1.93 -5.46
C ASP A 43 18.37 2.58 -4.30
N GLY A 44 17.74 2.67 -3.13
CA GLY A 44 18.40 3.22 -1.95
C GLY A 44 17.52 3.20 -0.71
N ILE A 45 18.19 3.13 0.44
CA ILE A 45 17.60 3.26 1.77
C ILE A 45 18.08 4.59 2.36
N ARG A 46 17.15 5.41 2.83
CA ARG A 46 17.41 6.68 3.51
C ARG A 46 16.81 6.64 4.90
N ARG A 47 17.55 7.11 5.90
CA ARG A 47 17.09 7.17 7.29
C ARG A 47 17.08 8.61 7.75
N TRP A 48 15.95 9.03 8.30
CA TRP A 48 15.71 10.40 8.73
C TRP A 48 15.41 10.40 10.22
N ASN A 49 16.40 10.80 11.01
CA ASN A 49 16.22 11.02 12.44
C ASN A 49 15.43 12.32 12.64
N ASN A 50 14.10 12.20 12.60
CA ASN A 50 13.17 13.31 12.71
C ASN A 50 11.89 12.82 13.41
N ALA A 51 11.83 13.02 14.72
CA ALA A 51 10.69 12.61 15.55
C ALA A 51 9.38 13.26 15.12
N THR A 52 9.42 14.52 14.67
CA THR A 52 8.22 15.23 14.18
C THR A 52 7.62 14.55 12.96
N TRP A 53 8.44 14.21 11.96
CA TRP A 53 7.95 13.48 10.79
C TRP A 53 7.52 12.07 11.14
N PHE A 54 8.24 11.38 12.03
CA PHE A 54 7.85 10.05 12.47
C PHE A 54 6.45 10.08 13.12
N GLU A 55 6.22 10.96 14.09
CA GLU A 55 5.02 10.94 14.93
C GLU A 55 3.82 11.68 14.33
N ARG A 56 4.05 12.63 13.42
CA ARG A 56 3.02 13.58 12.96
C ARG A 56 2.79 13.59 11.46
N VAL A 57 3.25 12.56 10.72
CA VAL A 57 3.05 12.50 9.26
C VAL A 57 1.57 12.47 8.82
N ASP A 58 0.66 12.14 9.75
CA ASP A 58 -0.79 12.21 9.54
C ASP A 58 -1.28 13.67 9.40
N GLY A 59 -0.49 14.64 9.84
CA GLY A 59 -0.70 16.07 9.62
C GLY A 59 -0.30 16.48 8.21
N ALA A 60 -1.16 17.24 7.53
CA ALA A 60 -0.93 17.64 6.14
C ALA A 60 0.37 18.45 5.96
N SER A 61 0.73 19.31 6.92
CA SER A 61 1.93 20.15 6.89
C SER A 61 3.20 19.31 6.97
N GLU A 62 3.30 18.43 7.96
CA GLU A 62 4.45 17.53 8.16
C GLU A 62 4.59 16.55 6.99
N ASN A 63 3.48 16.03 6.48
CA ASN A 63 3.46 15.18 5.29
C ASN A 63 4.09 15.88 4.07
N ALA A 64 3.59 17.08 3.78
CA ALA A 64 4.03 17.85 2.62
C ALA A 64 5.50 18.28 2.76
N GLU A 65 5.94 18.69 3.96
CA GLU A 65 7.34 19.01 4.21
C GLU A 65 8.25 17.80 4.04
N MET A 66 7.88 16.67 4.63
CA MET A 66 8.63 15.41 4.56
C MET A 66 8.82 15.00 3.10
N LYS A 67 7.74 14.93 2.30
CA LYS A 67 7.84 14.51 0.90
C LYS A 67 8.61 15.51 0.05
N ARG A 68 8.38 16.82 0.24
CA ARG A 68 9.13 17.89 -0.46
C ARG A 68 10.63 17.80 -0.24
N ARG A 69 11.07 17.43 0.96
CA ARG A 69 12.51 17.36 1.29
C ARG A 69 13.17 16.03 0.92
N THR A 70 12.40 14.95 0.82
CA THR A 70 12.99 13.61 0.80
C THR A 70 12.66 12.79 -0.44
N ARG A 71 11.63 13.15 -1.22
CA ARG A 71 11.25 12.44 -2.45
C ARG A 71 12.41 12.46 -3.46
N ILE A 72 12.63 11.32 -4.10
CA ILE A 72 13.66 11.15 -5.13
C ILE A 72 13.00 10.66 -6.44
N GLY A 73 13.49 11.14 -7.57
CA GLY A 73 13.10 10.65 -8.90
C GLY A 73 11.77 11.16 -9.44
N GLY A 74 11.31 10.54 -10.53
CA GLY A 74 10.14 10.94 -11.32
C GLY A 74 8.94 10.01 -11.17
N ALA A 75 8.08 9.97 -12.19
CA ALA A 75 6.80 9.25 -12.16
C ALA A 75 6.93 7.73 -12.04
N THR A 76 8.05 7.19 -12.54
CA THR A 76 8.43 5.77 -12.47
C THR A 76 9.11 5.39 -11.14
N THR A 77 9.38 6.36 -10.28
CA THR A 77 10.08 6.13 -9.01
C THR A 77 9.10 6.03 -7.86
N LEU A 78 8.83 4.81 -7.40
CA LEU A 78 8.10 4.59 -6.16
C LEU A 78 8.97 5.00 -4.96
N ASN A 79 8.52 6.03 -4.23
CA ASN A 79 9.05 6.43 -2.94
C ASN A 79 8.16 5.80 -1.86
N VAL A 80 8.78 5.10 -0.90
CA VAL A 80 8.09 4.47 0.23
C VAL A 80 8.62 5.10 1.51
N TRP A 81 7.74 5.68 2.32
CA TRP A 81 8.10 6.22 3.64
C TRP A 81 7.53 5.35 4.74
N THR A 82 8.34 4.97 5.73
CA THR A 82 7.83 4.38 6.98
C THR A 82 7.78 5.43 8.08
N SER A 83 6.65 5.50 8.77
CA SER A 83 6.41 6.48 9.84
C SER A 83 5.71 5.87 11.03
N GLY A 84 5.57 6.67 12.09
CA GLY A 84 4.84 6.44 13.33
C GLY A 84 3.33 6.69 13.23
N MET A 85 2.75 6.69 12.02
CA MET A 85 1.34 7.04 11.81
C MET A 85 0.36 6.24 12.68
N THR A 86 -0.77 6.88 13.00
CA THR A 86 -1.76 6.34 13.94
C THR A 86 -3.16 6.23 13.36
N ARG A 87 -3.46 6.95 12.26
CA ARG A 87 -4.78 6.97 11.66
C ARG A 87 -5.05 5.80 10.71
N ALA A 88 -4.00 5.20 10.16
CA ALA A 88 -4.08 4.09 9.22
C ALA A 88 -2.81 3.24 9.28
N ASN A 89 -2.80 2.11 8.56
CA ASN A 89 -1.59 1.31 8.35
C ASN A 89 -0.78 1.77 7.13
N GLY A 90 -1.40 2.52 6.22
CA GLY A 90 -0.75 3.11 5.06
C GLY A 90 -1.67 4.02 4.27
N TYR A 91 -1.10 4.73 3.30
CA TYR A 91 -1.81 5.41 2.23
C TYR A 91 -0.90 5.61 1.02
N ALA A 92 -1.51 5.81 -0.16
CA ALA A 92 -0.83 6.13 -1.40
C ALA A 92 -1.51 7.27 -2.17
N THR A 93 -0.80 7.84 -3.13
CA THR A 93 -1.37 8.70 -4.17
C THR A 93 -1.70 7.91 -5.43
N PHE A 94 -2.80 8.22 -6.12
CA PHE A 94 -3.12 7.57 -7.39
C PHE A 94 -2.26 8.09 -8.56
N PRO A 95 -2.09 7.31 -9.65
CA PRO A 95 -1.40 7.76 -10.86
C PRO A 95 -1.98 9.07 -11.42
N THR A 96 -3.30 9.22 -11.40
CA THR A 96 -4.01 10.40 -11.90
C THR A 96 -3.68 11.68 -11.13
N ASN A 97 -3.19 11.59 -9.90
CA ASN A 97 -2.78 12.76 -9.11
C ASN A 97 -1.37 13.25 -9.44
N TYR A 98 -0.54 12.45 -10.12
CA TYR A 98 0.88 12.72 -10.29
C TYR A 98 1.15 14.07 -10.97
N ALA A 99 0.47 14.35 -12.09
CA ALA A 99 0.70 15.58 -12.85
C ALA A 99 0.38 16.86 -12.06
N ALA A 100 -0.65 16.81 -11.21
CA ALA A 100 -1.08 17.97 -10.43
C ALA A 100 -0.18 18.23 -9.21
N ASN A 101 0.39 17.18 -8.61
CA ASN A 101 1.25 17.32 -7.44
C ASN A 101 2.30 16.19 -7.37
N PRO A 102 3.35 16.24 -8.22
CA PRO A 102 4.34 15.17 -8.30
C PRO A 102 5.16 15.05 -7.01
N THR A 103 5.30 16.14 -6.25
CA THR A 103 6.00 16.14 -4.96
C THR A 103 5.31 15.27 -3.92
N ASN A 104 3.97 15.12 -3.98
CA ASN A 104 3.22 14.31 -3.03
C ASN A 104 3.23 12.80 -3.39
N ASP A 105 3.75 12.42 -4.56
CA ASP A 105 3.62 11.07 -5.08
C ASP A 105 4.44 10.02 -4.30
N GLY A 106 3.78 8.92 -3.96
CA GLY A 106 4.37 7.71 -3.38
C GLY A 106 3.47 7.07 -2.32
N VAL A 107 4.07 6.22 -1.49
CA VAL A 107 3.42 5.39 -0.49
C VAL A 107 3.97 5.71 0.89
N VAL A 108 3.12 5.83 1.90
CA VAL A 108 3.55 5.88 3.30
C VAL A 108 2.93 4.71 4.04
N VAL A 109 3.74 3.97 4.80
CA VAL A 109 3.34 2.77 5.55
C VAL A 109 3.72 2.93 7.01
N LYS A 110 2.90 2.38 7.90
CA LYS A 110 3.21 2.31 9.32
C LYS A 110 4.40 1.37 9.56
N TRP A 111 5.40 1.82 10.31
CA TRP A 111 6.64 1.09 10.53
C TRP A 111 6.48 -0.31 11.17
N ASP A 112 5.41 -0.54 11.94
CA ASP A 112 5.18 -1.78 12.69
C ASP A 112 4.30 -2.78 11.95
N VAL A 113 3.93 -2.53 10.69
CA VAL A 113 3.22 -3.47 9.81
C VAL A 113 4.08 -3.99 8.65
N ILE A 114 5.40 -3.94 8.82
CA ILE A 114 6.40 -4.45 7.89
C ILE A 114 7.05 -5.74 8.43
N PRO A 115 7.73 -6.54 7.58
CA PRO A 115 8.35 -7.79 8.02
C PRO A 115 9.29 -7.63 9.22
N GLY A 116 9.29 -8.62 10.12
CA GLY A 116 10.12 -8.62 11.34
C GLY A 116 9.42 -8.05 12.59
N ASN A 117 8.10 -7.88 12.54
CA ASN A 117 7.26 -7.45 13.68
C ASN A 117 6.65 -8.61 14.50
N ASN A 118 6.94 -9.87 14.15
CA ASN A 118 6.38 -11.08 14.77
C ASN A 118 4.83 -11.17 14.77
N ASN A 119 4.16 -10.45 13.87
CA ASN A 119 2.71 -10.46 13.74
C ASN A 119 2.29 -10.99 12.36
N PRO A 120 1.85 -12.26 12.24
CA PRO A 120 1.46 -12.81 10.94
C PRO A 120 0.27 -12.09 10.30
N ARG A 121 -0.59 -11.45 11.11
CA ARG A 121 -1.74 -10.66 10.62
C ARG A 121 -1.36 -9.33 10.00
N ARG A 122 -0.10 -8.91 10.17
CA ARG A 122 0.50 -7.68 9.68
C ARG A 122 1.91 -7.94 9.17
N SER A 123 2.09 -9.02 8.40
CA SER A 123 3.41 -9.49 7.99
C SER A 123 4.14 -8.59 6.98
N GLY A 124 3.46 -7.63 6.36
CA GLY A 124 4.07 -6.72 5.40
C GLY A 124 3.21 -6.33 4.21
N LYS A 125 2.04 -6.94 4.03
CA LYS A 125 1.24 -6.80 2.79
C LYS A 125 0.56 -5.45 2.64
N THR A 126 0.61 -4.60 3.68
CA THR A 126 0.23 -3.19 3.55
C THR A 126 1.03 -2.49 2.46
N ILE A 127 2.35 -2.71 2.33
CA ILE A 127 3.12 -2.07 1.25
C ILE A 127 2.63 -2.46 -0.14
N THR A 128 2.22 -3.72 -0.32
CA THR A 128 1.69 -4.25 -1.57
C THR A 128 0.32 -3.66 -1.88
N HIS A 129 -0.54 -3.54 -0.87
CA HIS A 129 -1.84 -2.88 -0.96
C HIS A 129 -1.70 -1.41 -1.38
N GLU A 130 -0.85 -0.65 -0.69
CA GLU A 130 -0.62 0.76 -1.02
C GLU A 130 0.04 0.93 -2.40
N ALA A 131 0.93 0.02 -2.79
CA ALA A 131 1.49 0.03 -4.15
C ALA A 131 0.42 -0.27 -5.21
N GLY A 132 -0.61 -1.07 -4.90
CA GLY A 132 -1.79 -1.27 -5.74
C GLY A 132 -2.56 0.02 -5.98
N HIS A 133 -2.77 0.82 -4.92
CA HIS A 133 -3.31 2.19 -5.07
C HIS A 133 -2.41 3.10 -5.89
N TRP A 134 -1.10 3.06 -5.64
CA TRP A 134 -0.11 3.85 -6.39
C TRP A 134 -0.11 3.51 -7.89
N ALA A 135 -0.48 2.27 -8.24
CA ALA A 135 -0.69 1.78 -9.60
C ALA A 135 -2.13 1.96 -10.13
N GLY A 136 -3.09 2.39 -9.31
CA GLY A 136 -4.42 2.80 -9.76
C GLY A 136 -5.61 1.92 -9.34
N LEU A 137 -5.41 0.96 -8.45
CA LEU A 137 -6.48 0.11 -7.94
C LEU A 137 -7.28 0.79 -6.83
N TYR A 138 -8.60 0.59 -6.83
CA TYR A 138 -9.43 0.94 -5.68
C TYR A 138 -9.55 -0.24 -4.71
N HIS A 139 -10.11 0.02 -3.54
CA HIS A 139 -10.52 -1.06 -2.64
C HIS A 139 -11.59 -1.92 -3.30
N THR A 140 -11.60 -3.22 -3.02
CA THR A 140 -12.62 -4.16 -3.54
C THR A 140 -14.04 -3.82 -3.10
N PHE A 141 -14.18 -3.17 -1.95
CA PHE A 141 -15.46 -2.68 -1.40
C PHE A 141 -15.83 -1.26 -1.86
N GLN A 142 -15.10 -0.68 -2.82
CA GLN A 142 -15.41 0.63 -3.36
C GLN A 142 -16.79 0.61 -4.03
N GLY A 143 -17.65 1.56 -3.70
CA GLY A 143 -19.01 1.64 -4.25
C GLY A 143 -20.02 0.66 -3.64
N GLY A 144 -19.60 -0.31 -2.82
CA GLY A 144 -20.51 -1.25 -2.15
C GLY A 144 -21.33 -2.10 -3.11
N CYS A 145 -22.46 -2.64 -2.63
CA CYS A 145 -23.33 -3.53 -3.43
C CYS A 145 -24.19 -2.82 -4.49
N THR A 146 -24.15 -1.48 -4.58
CA THR A 146 -25.08 -0.72 -5.45
C THR A 146 -24.39 0.36 -6.28
N GLY A 147 -23.12 0.67 -6.02
CA GLY A 147 -22.34 1.66 -6.75
C GLY A 147 -21.58 1.06 -7.93
N SER A 148 -20.68 1.86 -8.50
CA SER A 148 -19.88 1.51 -9.69
C SER A 148 -18.74 0.50 -9.43
N GLY A 149 -18.63 -0.05 -8.22
CA GLY A 149 -17.57 -0.97 -7.83
C GLY A 149 -16.17 -0.32 -7.76
N ASP A 150 -15.15 -1.17 -7.76
CA ASP A 150 -13.73 -0.82 -7.83
C ASP A 150 -13.24 -0.54 -9.26
N SER A 151 -14.17 -0.44 -10.22
CA SER A 151 -13.90 -0.30 -11.66
C SER A 151 -13.13 -1.50 -12.27
N VAL A 152 -13.26 -2.69 -11.69
CA VAL A 152 -12.70 -3.94 -12.21
C VAL A 152 -13.80 -5.01 -12.26
N ALA A 153 -14.11 -5.50 -13.46
CA ALA A 153 -15.27 -6.37 -13.69
C ALA A 153 -15.13 -7.79 -13.10
N ASP A 154 -13.91 -8.29 -12.91
CA ASP A 154 -13.64 -9.62 -12.35
C ASP A 154 -13.43 -9.62 -10.83
N THR A 155 -13.57 -8.46 -10.17
CA THR A 155 -13.66 -8.36 -8.72
C THR A 155 -15.14 -8.46 -8.29
N PRO A 156 -15.55 -9.46 -7.49
CA PRO A 156 -16.91 -9.50 -6.95
C PRO A 156 -17.23 -8.26 -6.10
N ALA A 157 -18.49 -7.81 -6.15
CA ALA A 157 -18.94 -6.67 -5.37
C ALA A 157 -18.90 -6.98 -3.87
N GLN A 158 -18.37 -6.05 -3.09
CA GLN A 158 -18.21 -6.18 -1.64
C GLN A 158 -18.82 -4.95 -0.94
N GLY A 159 -19.72 -5.17 0.00
CA GLY A 159 -20.45 -4.10 0.68
C GLY A 159 -19.61 -3.35 1.71
N THR A 160 -18.72 -4.04 2.43
CA THR A 160 -17.87 -3.46 3.47
C THR A 160 -16.52 -4.18 3.54
N PRO A 161 -15.43 -3.52 3.99
CA PRO A 161 -14.12 -4.15 4.15
C PRO A 161 -14.20 -5.40 5.04
N THR A 162 -13.38 -6.40 4.75
CA THR A 162 -13.20 -7.51 5.70
C THR A 162 -12.37 -7.02 6.88
N ASP A 163 -12.82 -7.30 8.09
CA ASP A 163 -12.08 -6.93 9.29
C ASP A 163 -10.77 -7.75 9.35
N SER A 164 -9.65 -7.09 9.60
CA SER A 164 -8.34 -7.75 9.75
C SER A 164 -8.23 -8.77 10.89
N THR A 165 -9.24 -8.88 11.74
CA THR A 165 -9.37 -9.89 12.78
C THR A 165 -10.24 -11.07 12.35
N ALA A 166 -11.05 -10.92 11.28
CA ALA A 166 -12.07 -11.89 10.85
C ALA A 166 -11.53 -13.20 10.26
N GLY A 167 -10.21 -13.35 10.11
CA GLY A 167 -9.61 -14.55 9.51
C GLY A 167 -10.01 -14.70 8.03
N CYS A 168 -9.72 -15.87 7.44
CA CYS A 168 -9.88 -16.09 5.99
C CYS A 168 -11.16 -16.85 5.61
N GLY A 169 -12.20 -16.76 6.44
CA GLY A 169 -13.47 -17.47 6.20
C GLY A 169 -14.24 -16.87 5.02
N PRO A 170 -15.11 -17.67 4.36
CA PRO A 170 -15.98 -17.16 3.30
C PRO A 170 -16.90 -16.07 3.85
N ARG A 171 -17.14 -15.06 3.03
CA ARG A 171 -17.98 -13.90 3.37
C ARG A 171 -18.74 -13.45 2.13
N ASP A 172 -19.97 -13.01 2.31
CA ASP A 172 -20.80 -12.49 1.24
C ASP A 172 -21.69 -11.37 1.80
N THR A 173 -21.26 -10.14 1.57
CA THR A 173 -21.99 -8.94 1.97
C THR A 173 -22.95 -8.45 0.90
N CYS A 174 -22.87 -8.99 -0.32
CA CYS A 174 -23.72 -8.65 -1.45
C CYS A 174 -24.40 -9.90 -2.04
N PRO A 175 -25.24 -10.63 -1.26
CA PRO A 175 -25.72 -11.98 -1.61
C PRO A 175 -26.66 -12.04 -2.82
N ASN A 176 -27.11 -10.88 -3.32
CA ASN A 176 -27.93 -10.78 -4.51
C ASN A 176 -27.10 -10.51 -5.78
N LEU A 177 -25.77 -10.44 -5.66
CA LEU A 177 -24.82 -10.25 -6.75
C LEU A 177 -23.92 -11.49 -6.91
N PRO A 178 -23.31 -11.72 -8.09
CA PRO A 178 -22.43 -12.86 -8.29
C PRO A 178 -21.12 -12.77 -7.48
N GLY A 179 -20.70 -13.91 -6.93
CA GLY A 179 -19.42 -14.07 -6.24
C GLY A 179 -19.50 -13.86 -4.73
N GLN A 180 -18.42 -14.22 -4.04
CA GLN A 180 -18.23 -13.94 -2.61
C GLN A 180 -17.33 -12.72 -2.43
N ASP A 181 -17.37 -12.10 -1.26
CA ASP A 181 -16.44 -11.04 -0.89
C ASP A 181 -14.99 -11.51 -1.15
N PRO A 182 -14.15 -10.72 -1.84
CA PRO A 182 -12.81 -11.12 -2.24
C PRO A 182 -11.80 -11.03 -1.08
N VAL A 183 -12.02 -11.82 -0.02
CA VAL A 183 -11.22 -11.88 1.24
C VAL A 183 -9.73 -12.14 1.00
N PHE A 184 -9.39 -12.85 -0.08
CA PHE A 184 -8.00 -13.16 -0.44
C PHE A 184 -7.36 -12.12 -1.37
N ASN A 185 -8.10 -11.08 -1.78
CA ASN A 185 -7.58 -10.04 -2.67
C ASN A 185 -6.70 -9.04 -1.91
N ILE A 186 -5.60 -8.63 -2.52
CA ILE A 186 -4.66 -7.68 -1.91
C ILE A 186 -5.33 -6.33 -1.60
N MET A 187 -6.35 -5.92 -2.37
CA MET A 187 -7.06 -4.65 -2.21
C MET A 187 -8.20 -4.68 -1.17
N ASP A 188 -8.41 -5.80 -0.48
CA ASP A 188 -9.29 -5.88 0.70
C ASP A 188 -8.50 -5.60 2.00
N TYR A 189 -9.22 -5.44 3.12
CA TYR A 189 -8.68 -5.15 4.46
C TYR A 189 -8.51 -6.38 5.36
N SER A 190 -8.75 -7.58 4.80
CA SER A 190 -8.45 -8.87 5.41
C SER A 190 -7.03 -8.93 6.00
N SER A 191 -6.80 -9.84 6.94
CA SER A 191 -5.46 -10.03 7.52
C SER A 191 -4.43 -10.45 6.48
N ASP A 192 -3.16 -10.15 6.74
CA ASP A 192 -2.07 -10.42 5.81
C ASP A 192 -1.94 -11.92 5.50
N GLU A 193 -2.26 -12.84 6.41
CA GLU A 193 -2.23 -14.28 6.08
C GLU A 193 -3.24 -14.69 4.99
N CYS A 194 -4.32 -13.92 4.78
CA CYS A 194 -5.34 -14.22 3.78
C CYS A 194 -4.98 -13.63 2.41
N ARG A 195 -4.58 -12.36 2.35
CA ARG A 195 -4.45 -11.62 1.09
C ARG A 195 -3.30 -12.15 0.23
N ASN A 196 -3.52 -12.61 -1.00
CA ASN A 196 -2.47 -13.28 -1.78
C ASN A 196 -2.46 -13.01 -3.29
N HIS A 197 -3.43 -12.29 -3.84
CA HIS A 197 -3.47 -12.05 -5.29
C HIS A 197 -4.12 -10.71 -5.67
N PHE A 198 -3.82 -10.30 -6.90
CA PHE A 198 -4.64 -9.40 -7.72
C PHE A 198 -5.40 -10.23 -8.76
N THR A 199 -6.56 -9.76 -9.20
CA THR A 199 -7.27 -10.37 -10.34
C THR A 199 -6.61 -9.99 -11.67
N GLN A 200 -6.98 -10.64 -12.77
CA GLN A 200 -6.46 -10.26 -14.09
C GLN A 200 -6.92 -8.86 -14.47
N GLY A 201 -8.18 -8.52 -14.22
CA GLY A 201 -8.72 -7.18 -14.48
C GLY A 201 -8.05 -6.08 -13.66
N GLN A 202 -7.63 -6.38 -12.41
CA GLN A 202 -6.82 -5.46 -11.61
C GLN A 202 -5.44 -5.26 -12.26
N ILE A 203 -4.79 -6.32 -12.75
CA ILE A 203 -3.49 -6.22 -13.43
C ILE A 203 -3.61 -5.36 -14.69
N ASP A 204 -4.62 -5.59 -15.52
CA ASP A 204 -4.85 -4.83 -16.76
C ASP A 204 -5.07 -3.34 -16.44
N ARG A 205 -5.91 -3.04 -15.44
CA ARG A 205 -6.15 -1.66 -14.97
C ARG A 205 -4.87 -0.98 -14.48
N MET A 206 -4.01 -1.69 -13.74
CA MET A 206 -2.72 -1.14 -13.29
C MET A 206 -1.83 -0.79 -14.48
N TRP A 207 -1.76 -1.64 -15.49
CA TRP A 207 -0.99 -1.34 -16.71
C TRP A 207 -1.52 -0.13 -17.46
N ASP A 208 -2.84 -0.02 -17.64
CA ASP A 208 -3.46 1.13 -18.30
C ASP A 208 -3.12 2.44 -17.59
N LEU A 209 -3.29 2.48 -16.27
CA LEU A 209 -3.08 3.70 -15.49
C LEU A 209 -1.60 4.04 -15.29
N VAL A 210 -0.73 3.06 -15.09
CA VAL A 210 0.72 3.33 -15.03
C VAL A 210 1.22 3.81 -16.39
N SER A 211 0.79 3.19 -17.49
CA SER A 211 1.20 3.60 -18.84
C SER A 211 0.72 5.00 -19.21
N ALA A 212 -0.50 5.38 -18.81
CA ALA A 212 -1.06 6.68 -19.14
C ALA A 212 -0.47 7.84 -18.31
N TYR A 213 -0.08 7.59 -17.06
CA TYR A 213 0.24 8.67 -16.11
C TYR A 213 1.67 8.64 -15.57
N ARG A 214 2.42 7.56 -15.79
CA ARG A 214 3.77 7.38 -15.21
C ARG A 214 4.85 7.00 -16.22
N LEU A 215 4.51 6.56 -17.43
CA LEU A 215 5.42 6.26 -18.53
C LEU A 215 5.29 7.30 -19.64
#